data_AF-A0A839HK60-F1
#
_entry.id   AF-A0A839HK60-F1
#
_cell.length_a   1.000
_cell.length_b   1.000
_cell.length_c   1.000
_cell.angle_alpha   90.00
_cell.angle_beta   90.00
_cell.angle_gamma   90.00
#
_symmetry.space_group_name_H-M   'P 1'
#
loop_
_entity.id
_entity.type
_entity.pdbx_description
1 polymer ?
#
loop_
_entity_poly.entity_id
_entity_poly.type
_entity_poly.pdbx_seq_one_letter_code
_entity_poly.pdbx_strand_id
1 'polypeptide(L)'
;MNCNLTNETCMIDANSDSPPTIENFLRSATEERVIYCFLDMLAERTARIERDAGLVELPALRLENQRLAAENRQLLRRLAAIEPPELTSLLTYLPALFRNVWGTVPPAVVATLARSAEVPRIPSPFPEPTAAEVAASRQQLLQLPAMERARILFACHKLQHQYALVLRTEMTDVLQEFLG
;
A
#
# COMPACT_ATOMS: atom_id res chain seq x y z
N MET A 1 49.62 -15.30 6.57
CA MET A 1 49.94 -14.90 7.96
C MET A 1 49.00 -15.68 8.86
N ASN A 2 49.56 -16.63 9.60
CA ASN A 2 48.82 -17.62 10.36
C ASN A 2 48.29 -17.01 11.66
N CYS A 3 46.98 -16.87 11.78
CA CYS A 3 46.33 -16.59 13.06
C CYS A 3 46.23 -17.90 13.84
N ASN A 4 47.23 -18.17 14.68
CA ASN A 4 47.13 -19.22 15.68
C ASN A 4 46.13 -18.77 16.75
N LEU A 5 44.91 -19.29 16.66
CA LEU A 5 43.93 -19.32 17.73
C LEU A 5 44.50 -20.18 18.86
N THR A 6 45.24 -19.57 19.79
CA THR A 6 45.37 -20.14 21.13
C THR A 6 44.03 -19.93 21.83
N ASN A 7 43.26 -21.01 21.88
CA ASN A 7 42.19 -21.23 22.84
C ASN A 7 42.74 -21.06 24.25
N GLU A 8 42.82 -19.83 24.74
CA GLU A 8 42.73 -19.57 26.17
C GLU A 8 41.29 -19.18 26.44
N THR A 9 40.50 -20.22 26.67
CA THR A 9 39.31 -20.17 27.50
C THR A 9 39.59 -19.21 28.64
N CYS A 10 38.91 -18.07 28.69
CA CYS A 10 38.76 -17.33 29.94
C CYS A 10 38.00 -18.27 30.89
N MET A 11 38.75 -19.15 31.57
CA MET A 11 38.34 -19.70 32.84
C MET A 11 38.18 -18.49 33.75
N ILE A 12 36.93 -18.05 33.87
CA ILE A 12 36.50 -17.28 35.03
C ILE A 12 36.62 -18.29 36.17
N ASP A 13 37.63 -18.10 37.03
CA ASP A 13 37.77 -18.86 38.27
C ASP A 13 36.43 -18.76 39.02
N ALA A 14 35.70 -19.88 39.05
CA ALA A 14 34.40 -20.02 39.71
C ALA A 14 34.54 -20.14 41.24
N ASN A 15 35.48 -19.40 41.84
CA ASN A 15 35.79 -19.46 43.27
C ASN A 15 36.02 -18.07 43.90
N SER A 16 35.35 -17.03 43.39
CA SER A 16 35.18 -15.78 44.13
C SER A 16 33.75 -15.29 44.01
N ASP A 17 33.10 -15.13 45.15
CA ASP A 17 31.68 -14.84 45.37
C ASP A 17 31.28 -13.39 44.99
N SER A 18 31.75 -12.89 43.85
CA SER A 18 31.44 -11.52 43.40
C SER A 18 31.57 -11.39 41.87
N PRO A 19 30.61 -10.75 41.19
CA PRO A 19 30.75 -10.45 39.77
C PRO A 19 32.00 -9.59 39.56
N PRO A 20 32.82 -9.84 38.51
CA PRO A 20 33.99 -9.03 38.23
C PRO A 20 33.54 -7.57 38.06
N THR A 21 34.00 -6.72 38.96
CA THR A 21 33.69 -5.29 38.97
C THR A 21 34.35 -4.63 37.76
N ILE A 22 33.70 -3.61 37.19
CA ILE A 22 34.19 -2.86 36.03
C ILE A 22 35.67 -2.43 36.21
N GLU A 23 36.05 -2.12 37.44
CA GLU A 23 37.42 -1.72 37.80
C GLU A 23 38.49 -2.80 37.56
N ASN A 24 38.16 -4.08 37.75
CA ASN A 24 39.11 -5.19 37.54
C ASN A 24 39.29 -5.50 36.04
N PHE A 25 38.23 -5.27 35.25
CA PHE A 25 38.26 -5.40 33.79
C PHE A 25 39.08 -4.28 33.14
N LEU A 26 38.91 -3.02 33.58
CA LEU A 26 39.66 -1.87 33.06
C LEU A 26 41.16 -1.93 33.37
N ARG A 27 41.56 -2.64 34.44
CA ARG A 27 42.95 -2.70 34.90
C ARG A 27 43.80 -3.76 34.17
N SER A 28 43.17 -4.74 33.51
CA SER A 28 43.85 -5.88 32.88
C SER A 28 43.89 -5.83 31.35
N ALA A 29 43.20 -4.87 30.74
CA ALA A 29 43.10 -4.71 29.30
C ALA A 29 43.88 -3.47 28.84
N THR A 30 44.59 -3.57 27.71
CA THR A 30 45.11 -2.38 27.01
C THR A 30 43.92 -1.51 26.59
N GLU A 31 44.07 -0.18 26.59
CA GLU A 31 43.01 0.78 26.24
C GLU A 31 42.28 0.38 24.94
N GLU A 32 43.02 -0.12 23.97
CA GLU A 32 42.53 -0.61 22.69
C GLU A 32 41.58 -1.83 22.81
N ARG A 33 41.88 -2.82 23.69
CA ARG A 33 41.01 -3.99 23.89
C ARG A 33 39.69 -3.60 24.58
N VAL A 34 39.73 -2.66 25.52
CA VAL A 34 38.52 -2.14 26.18
C VAL A 34 37.62 -1.44 25.17
N ILE A 35 38.21 -0.63 24.28
CA ILE A 35 37.49 0.08 23.22
C ILE A 35 36.80 -0.92 22.29
N TYR A 36 37.50 -1.95 21.80
CA TYR A 36 36.89 -2.95 20.91
C TYR A 36 35.78 -3.76 21.61
N CYS A 37 35.97 -4.21 22.85
CA CYS A 37 34.91 -4.89 23.60
C CYS A 37 33.67 -4.01 23.79
N PHE A 38 33.85 -2.71 24.02
CA PHE A 38 32.73 -1.78 24.15
C PHE A 38 32.00 -1.55 22.82
N LEU A 39 32.75 -1.41 21.72
CA LEU A 39 32.16 -1.30 20.37
C LEU A 39 31.35 -2.56 20.01
N ASP A 40 31.87 -3.75 20.33
CA ASP A 40 31.15 -5.01 20.11
C ASP A 40 29.85 -5.08 20.93
N MET A 41 29.90 -4.69 22.21
CA MET A 41 28.72 -4.64 23.08
C MET A 41 27.67 -3.65 22.56
N LEU A 42 28.10 -2.48 22.07
CA LEU A 42 27.20 -1.49 21.46
C LEU A 42 26.59 -2.01 20.16
N ALA A 43 27.37 -2.67 19.32
CA ALA A 43 26.88 -3.27 18.08
C ALA A 43 25.84 -4.37 18.38
N GLU A 44 26.11 -5.24 19.35
CA GLU A 44 25.19 -6.30 19.75
C GLU A 44 23.89 -5.75 20.34
N ARG A 45 23.98 -4.74 21.21
CA ARG A 45 22.80 -4.05 21.77
C ARG A 45 21.97 -3.39 20.67
N THR A 46 22.62 -2.75 19.71
CA THR A 46 21.94 -2.10 18.58
C THR A 46 21.24 -3.13 17.70
N ALA A 47 21.92 -4.22 17.34
CA ALA A 47 21.33 -5.31 16.57
C ALA A 47 20.15 -5.97 17.30
N ARG A 48 20.20 -6.05 18.64
CA ARG A 48 19.09 -6.54 19.44
C ARG A 48 17.91 -5.57 19.42
N ILE A 49 18.15 -4.27 19.59
CA ILE A 49 17.09 -3.25 19.51
C ILE A 49 16.41 -3.28 18.14
N GLU A 50 17.18 -3.38 17.06
CA GLU A 50 16.63 -3.44 15.70
C GLU A 50 15.79 -4.70 15.47
N ARG A 51 16.20 -5.85 16.03
CA ARG A 51 15.43 -7.10 16.01
C ARG A 51 14.16 -7.00 16.84
N ASP A 52 14.26 -6.53 18.09
CA ASP A 52 13.12 -6.41 19.02
C ASP A 52 12.11 -5.36 18.50
N ALA A 53 12.58 -4.32 17.80
CA ALA A 53 11.76 -3.33 17.11
C ALA A 53 11.23 -3.82 15.74
N GLY A 54 11.57 -5.05 15.31
CA GLY A 54 11.15 -5.65 14.04
C GLY A 54 11.71 -4.96 12.79
N LEU A 55 12.68 -4.04 12.93
CA LEU A 55 13.19 -3.20 11.84
C LEU A 55 13.90 -4.01 10.76
N VAL A 56 14.46 -5.16 11.12
CA VAL A 56 15.12 -6.08 10.19
C VAL A 56 14.14 -6.66 9.17
N GLU A 57 12.90 -6.96 9.57
CA GLU A 57 11.90 -7.62 8.73
C GLU A 57 11.03 -6.62 7.96
N LEU A 58 10.96 -5.35 8.42
CA LEU A 58 10.12 -4.32 7.79
C LEU A 58 10.34 -4.15 6.28
N PRO A 59 11.57 -4.12 5.74
CA PRO A 59 11.77 -3.97 4.30
C PRO A 59 11.19 -5.16 3.51
N ALA A 60 11.40 -6.38 4.01
CA ALA A 60 10.89 -7.59 3.38
C ALA A 60 9.36 -7.63 3.41
N LEU A 61 8.76 -7.30 4.56
CA LEU A 61 7.31 -7.22 4.71
C LEU A 61 6.69 -6.12 3.84
N ARG A 62 7.36 -4.98 3.67
CA ARG A 62 6.90 -3.92 2.76
C ARG A 62 6.90 -4.38 1.31
N LEU A 63 7.98 -5.05 0.88
CA LEU A 63 8.08 -5.60 -0.46
C LEU A 63 6.98 -6.64 -0.71
N GLU A 64 6.76 -7.54 0.24
CA GLU A 64 5.72 -8.57 0.13
C GLU A 64 4.32 -7.96 0.11
N ASN A 65 4.03 -6.96 0.96
CA ASN A 65 2.76 -6.23 0.90
C ASN A 65 2.54 -5.53 -0.45
N GLN A 66 3.60 -4.96 -1.04
CA GLN A 66 3.51 -4.37 -2.37
C GLN A 66 3.22 -5.42 -3.45
N ARG A 67 3.87 -6.58 -3.37
CA ARG A 67 3.64 -7.72 -4.27
C ARG A 67 2.19 -8.22 -4.17
N LEU A 68 1.74 -8.51 -2.95
CA LEU A 68 0.38 -8.96 -2.69
C LEU A 68 -0.65 -7.92 -3.13
N ALA A 69 -0.41 -6.63 -2.88
CA ALA A 69 -1.30 -5.56 -3.35
C ALA A 69 -1.40 -5.53 -4.88
N ALA A 70 -0.29 -5.68 -5.60
CA ALA A 70 -0.29 -5.75 -7.06
C ALA A 70 -1.06 -6.97 -7.60
N GLU A 71 -0.86 -8.15 -7.00
CA GLU A 71 -1.60 -9.36 -7.33
C GLU A 71 -3.10 -9.20 -7.08
N ASN A 72 -3.47 -8.62 -5.92
CA ASN A 72 -4.85 -8.37 -5.57
C ASN A 72 -5.51 -7.42 -6.58
N ARG A 73 -4.84 -6.33 -6.97
CA ARG A 73 -5.32 -5.42 -8.03
C ARG A 73 -5.52 -6.15 -9.35
N GLN A 74 -4.58 -7.00 -9.75
CA GLN A 74 -4.69 -7.77 -10.98
C GLN A 74 -5.89 -8.74 -10.95
N LEU A 75 -6.09 -9.43 -9.83
CA LEU A 75 -7.24 -10.33 -9.64
C LEU A 75 -8.56 -9.57 -9.67
N LEU A 76 -8.65 -8.44 -8.97
CA LEU A 76 -9.82 -7.57 -8.98
C LEU A 76 -10.16 -7.08 -10.40
N ARG A 77 -9.16 -6.70 -11.22
CA ARG A 77 -9.38 -6.33 -12.63
C ARG A 77 -9.98 -7.48 -13.44
N ARG A 78 -9.47 -8.70 -13.26
CA ARG A 78 -9.98 -9.89 -13.97
C ARG A 78 -11.42 -10.18 -13.56
N LEU A 79 -11.72 -10.12 -12.27
CA LEU A 79 -13.07 -10.35 -11.75
C LEU A 79 -14.06 -9.26 -12.20
N ALA A 80 -13.62 -7.99 -12.20
CA ALA A 80 -14.40 -6.86 -12.71
C ALA A 80 -14.70 -6.94 -14.21
N ALA A 81 -13.91 -7.70 -14.99
CA ALA A 81 -14.21 -7.95 -16.39
C ALA A 81 -15.36 -8.95 -16.60
N ILE A 82 -15.58 -9.83 -15.63
CA ILE A 82 -16.57 -10.91 -15.69
C ILE A 82 -17.93 -10.40 -15.21
N GLU A 83 -17.95 -9.66 -14.09
CA GLU A 83 -19.18 -9.17 -13.47
C GLU A 83 -19.36 -7.66 -13.70
N PRO A 84 -20.50 -7.23 -14.28
CA PRO A 84 -20.76 -5.81 -14.48
C PRO A 84 -21.05 -5.09 -13.15
N PRO A 85 -20.78 -3.78 -13.07
CA PRO A 85 -21.25 -2.96 -11.96
C PRO A 85 -22.77 -2.75 -12.02
N GLU A 86 -23.36 -2.39 -10.88
CA GLU A 86 -24.76 -1.98 -10.84
C GLU A 86 -25.00 -0.66 -11.60
N LEU A 87 -26.15 -0.59 -12.28
CA LEU A 87 -26.52 0.58 -13.08
C LEU A 87 -26.65 1.85 -12.23
N THR A 88 -27.25 1.74 -11.05
CA THR A 88 -27.43 2.83 -10.07
C THR A 88 -26.09 3.40 -9.62
N SER A 89 -25.12 2.54 -9.33
CA SER A 89 -23.76 2.93 -8.97
C SER A 89 -23.08 3.67 -10.13
N LEU A 90 -23.18 3.18 -11.37
CA LEU A 90 -22.64 3.89 -12.53
C LEU A 90 -23.26 5.28 -12.71
N LEU A 91 -24.58 5.40 -12.61
CA LEU A 91 -25.28 6.68 -12.74
C LEU A 91 -24.84 7.69 -11.69
N THR A 92 -24.54 7.22 -10.47
CA THR A 92 -24.12 8.05 -9.35
C THR A 92 -22.68 8.53 -9.53
N TYR A 93 -21.74 7.65 -9.90
CA TYR A 93 -20.32 7.98 -9.90
C TYR A 93 -19.79 8.53 -11.23
N LEU A 94 -20.44 8.25 -12.37
CA LEU A 94 -19.97 8.74 -13.67
C LEU A 94 -19.87 10.28 -13.74
N PRO A 95 -20.89 11.07 -13.31
CA PRO A 95 -20.82 12.54 -13.34
C PRO A 95 -19.76 13.11 -12.39
N ALA A 96 -19.46 12.40 -11.31
CA ALA A 96 -18.42 12.75 -10.36
C ALA A 96 -17.02 12.43 -10.90
N LEU A 97 -16.87 11.42 -11.76
CA LEU A 97 -15.60 11.00 -12.35
C LEU A 97 -15.20 11.84 -13.55
N PHE A 98 -16.12 12.11 -14.47
CA PHE A 98 -15.81 12.83 -15.70
C PHE A 98 -16.65 14.10 -15.86
N ARG A 99 -16.12 15.05 -16.63
CA ARG A 99 -16.87 16.26 -17.01
C ARG A 99 -17.78 15.96 -18.19
N ASN A 100 -18.98 16.55 -18.19
CA ASN A 100 -19.95 16.44 -19.28
C ASN A 100 -20.17 15.00 -19.83
N VAL A 101 -20.30 13.99 -18.95
CA VAL A 101 -20.51 12.59 -19.36
C VAL A 101 -21.73 12.45 -20.24
N TRP A 102 -22.87 12.99 -19.80
CA TRP A 102 -24.15 12.77 -20.47
C TRP A 102 -24.33 13.55 -21.76
N GLY A 103 -23.46 14.54 -22.02
CA GLY A 103 -23.34 15.16 -23.33
C GLY A 103 -22.53 14.32 -24.34
N THR A 104 -21.73 13.36 -23.87
CA THR A 104 -20.79 12.60 -24.70
C THR A 104 -21.15 11.12 -24.82
N VAL A 105 -21.59 10.50 -23.72
CA VAL A 105 -21.92 9.07 -23.62
C VAL A 105 -23.44 8.88 -23.69
N PRO A 106 -23.95 8.12 -24.68
CA PRO A 106 -25.36 7.77 -24.72
C PRO A 106 -25.79 6.91 -23.51
N PRO A 107 -26.95 7.17 -22.88
CA PRO A 107 -27.43 6.39 -21.74
C PRO A 107 -27.55 4.88 -22.00
N ALA A 108 -27.84 4.49 -23.25
CA ALA A 108 -27.91 3.09 -23.68
C ALA A 108 -26.57 2.35 -23.55
N VAL A 109 -25.45 3.05 -23.72
CA VAL A 109 -24.10 2.47 -23.57
C VAL A 109 -23.84 2.14 -22.11
N VAL A 110 -24.27 3.01 -21.19
CA VAL A 110 -24.15 2.78 -19.74
C VAL A 110 -25.02 1.59 -19.31
N ALA A 111 -26.23 1.46 -19.84
CA ALA A 111 -27.08 0.29 -19.61
C ALA A 111 -26.41 -1.00 -20.09
N THR A 112 -25.75 -0.96 -21.25
CA THR A 112 -25.00 -2.10 -21.80
C THR A 112 -23.83 -2.51 -20.90
N LEU A 113 -23.10 -1.54 -20.34
CA LEU A 113 -22.00 -1.80 -19.40
C LEU A 113 -22.46 -2.43 -18.09
N ALA A 114 -23.63 -2.01 -17.59
CA ALA A 114 -24.27 -2.61 -16.42
C ALA A 114 -24.98 -3.94 -16.71
N ARG A 115 -25.01 -4.39 -17.99
CA ARG A 115 -25.89 -5.47 -18.48
C ARG A 115 -27.35 -5.31 -18.03
N SER A 116 -27.82 -4.07 -17.94
CA SER A 116 -29.20 -3.74 -17.64
C SER A 116 -30.04 -3.74 -18.91
N ALA A 117 -31.24 -4.31 -18.84
CA ALA A 117 -32.24 -4.19 -19.91
C ALA A 117 -32.89 -2.80 -19.95
N GLU A 118 -32.82 -2.06 -18.83
CA GLU A 118 -33.41 -0.74 -18.70
C GLU A 118 -32.41 0.35 -19.09
N VAL A 119 -32.79 1.17 -20.07
CA VAL A 119 -32.04 2.37 -20.43
C VAL A 119 -32.43 3.50 -19.48
N PRO A 120 -31.49 4.08 -18.72
CA PRO A 120 -31.80 5.12 -17.77
C PRO A 120 -32.25 6.40 -18.49
N ARG A 121 -33.30 7.02 -17.96
CA ARG A 121 -33.78 8.32 -18.44
C ARG A 121 -33.01 9.42 -17.73
N ILE A 122 -32.12 10.08 -18.46
CA ILE A 122 -31.26 11.14 -17.92
C ILE A 122 -31.88 12.49 -18.26
N PRO A 123 -32.12 13.36 -17.27
CA PRO A 123 -32.66 14.69 -17.53
C PRO A 123 -31.66 15.49 -18.36
N SER A 124 -32.17 16.14 -19.42
CA SER A 124 -31.39 17.04 -20.26
C SER A 124 -31.89 18.46 -20.03
N PRO A 125 -31.06 19.41 -19.54
CA PRO A 125 -29.64 19.28 -19.21
C PRO A 125 -29.39 18.65 -17.83
N PHE A 126 -28.30 17.88 -17.72
CA PHE A 126 -27.89 17.29 -16.45
C PHE A 126 -27.05 18.30 -15.64
N PRO A 127 -27.37 18.57 -14.36
CA PRO A 127 -26.59 19.48 -13.54
C PRO A 127 -25.20 18.90 -13.27
N GLU A 128 -24.14 19.66 -13.52
CA GLU A 128 -22.81 19.22 -13.13
C GLU A 128 -22.65 19.25 -11.61
N PRO A 129 -22.08 18.18 -11.00
CA PRO A 129 -21.84 18.16 -9.57
C PRO A 129 -20.82 19.22 -9.17
N THR A 130 -21.10 19.88 -8.04
CA THR A 130 -20.19 20.82 -7.39
C THR A 130 -18.94 20.13 -6.86
N ALA A 131 -17.87 20.87 -6.60
CA ALA A 131 -16.62 20.31 -6.07
C ALA A 131 -16.84 19.57 -4.73
N ALA A 132 -17.76 20.05 -3.89
CA ALA A 132 -18.11 19.38 -2.63
C ALA A 132 -18.80 18.03 -2.85
N GLU A 133 -19.71 17.93 -3.82
CA GLU A 133 -20.37 16.67 -4.18
C GLU A 133 -19.37 15.68 -4.80
N VAL A 134 -18.45 16.15 -5.65
CA VAL A 134 -17.37 15.31 -6.19
C VAL A 134 -16.49 14.76 -5.07
N ALA A 135 -16.12 15.59 -4.10
CA ALA A 135 -15.34 15.14 -2.94
C ALA A 135 -16.08 14.11 -2.08
N ALA A 136 -17.40 14.30 -1.88
CA ALA A 136 -18.23 13.33 -1.18
C ALA A 136 -18.33 12.00 -1.94
N SER A 137 -18.61 12.03 -3.26
CA SER A 137 -18.64 10.84 -4.11
C SER A 137 -17.29 10.13 -4.15
N ARG A 138 -16.17 10.86 -4.13
CA ARG A 138 -14.82 10.27 -3.99
C ARG A 138 -14.69 9.47 -2.70
N GLN A 139 -15.05 10.07 -1.57
CA GLN A 139 -15.00 9.40 -0.28
C GLN A 139 -15.89 8.15 -0.25
N GLN A 140 -17.12 8.25 -0.75
CA GLN A 140 -18.05 7.12 -0.85
C GLN A 140 -17.46 6.00 -1.70
N LEU A 141 -16.90 6.33 -2.86
CA LEU A 141 -16.27 5.36 -3.76
C LEU A 141 -15.06 4.68 -3.11
N LEU A 142 -14.27 5.40 -2.31
CA LEU A 142 -13.16 4.83 -1.54
C LEU A 142 -13.62 3.91 -0.40
N GLN A 143 -14.79 4.16 0.17
CA GLN A 143 -15.40 3.31 1.21
C GLN A 143 -16.10 2.07 0.66
N LEU A 144 -16.41 2.03 -0.64
CA LEU A 144 -17.00 0.85 -1.26
C LEU A 144 -16.10 -0.39 -1.14
N PRO A 145 -16.69 -1.59 -1.11
CA PRO A 145 -15.95 -2.84 -1.20
C PRO A 145 -15.01 -2.84 -2.41
N ALA A 146 -13.79 -3.36 -2.23
CA ALA A 146 -12.75 -3.33 -3.27
C ALA A 146 -13.23 -3.93 -4.61
N MET A 147 -14.07 -4.96 -4.56
CA MET A 147 -14.67 -5.59 -5.72
C MET A 147 -15.65 -4.66 -6.46
N GLU A 148 -16.56 -4.02 -5.75
CA GLU A 148 -17.54 -3.13 -6.35
C GLU A 148 -16.88 -1.88 -6.95
N ARG A 149 -15.93 -1.30 -6.20
CA ARG A 149 -15.08 -0.22 -6.70
C ARG A 149 -14.35 -0.63 -7.97
N ALA A 150 -13.74 -1.82 -8.01
CA ALA A 150 -13.05 -2.32 -9.19
C ALA A 150 -13.97 -2.44 -10.41
N ARG A 151 -15.22 -2.88 -10.24
CA ARG A 151 -16.21 -2.97 -11.33
C ARG A 151 -16.56 -1.61 -11.91
N ILE A 152 -16.83 -0.64 -11.04
CA ILE A 152 -17.14 0.74 -11.43
C ILE A 152 -15.96 1.34 -12.19
N LEU A 153 -14.74 1.26 -11.63
CA LEU A 153 -13.54 1.82 -12.24
C LEU A 153 -13.19 1.14 -13.56
N PHE A 154 -13.36 -0.18 -13.68
CA PHE A 154 -13.16 -0.90 -14.93
C PHE A 154 -14.14 -0.46 -16.03
N ALA A 155 -15.42 -0.28 -15.71
CA ALA A 155 -16.41 0.25 -16.65
C ALA A 155 -16.08 1.69 -17.06
N CYS A 156 -15.67 2.53 -16.10
CA CYS A 156 -15.26 3.91 -16.36
C CYS A 156 -14.03 3.98 -17.28
N HIS A 157 -13.05 3.12 -17.06
CA HIS A 157 -11.87 3.02 -17.92
C HIS A 157 -12.25 2.63 -19.37
N LYS A 158 -13.18 1.70 -19.56
CA LYS A 158 -13.70 1.35 -20.90
C LYS A 158 -14.34 2.56 -21.59
N LEU A 159 -15.17 3.32 -20.86
CA LEU A 159 -15.83 4.53 -21.38
C LEU A 159 -14.82 5.62 -21.74
N GLN A 160 -13.81 5.83 -20.90
CA GLN A 160 -12.75 6.81 -21.14
C GLN A 160 -12.02 6.53 -22.45
N HIS A 161 -11.68 5.26 -22.71
CA HIS A 161 -11.03 4.88 -23.97
C HIS A 161 -11.93 4.99 -25.19
N GLN A 162 -13.23 4.69 -25.06
CA GLN A 162 -14.16 4.70 -26.19
C GLN A 162 -14.62 6.12 -26.59
N TYR A 163 -14.79 7.01 -25.62
CA TYR A 163 -15.39 8.34 -25.82
C TYR A 163 -14.45 9.51 -25.51
N ALA A 164 -13.17 9.23 -25.24
CA ALA A 164 -12.15 10.22 -24.91
C ALA A 164 -12.59 11.19 -23.79
N LEU A 165 -13.21 10.66 -22.74
CA LEU A 165 -13.78 11.45 -21.66
C LEU A 165 -12.70 12.19 -20.85
N VAL A 166 -12.99 13.44 -20.48
CA VAL A 166 -12.12 14.25 -19.64
C VAL A 166 -12.37 13.90 -18.18
N LEU A 167 -11.36 13.29 -17.54
CA LEU A 167 -11.41 12.97 -16.13
C LEU A 167 -11.26 14.24 -15.27
N ARG A 168 -12.00 14.30 -14.17
CA ARG A 168 -11.82 15.35 -13.15
C ARG A 168 -10.49 15.12 -12.41
N THR A 169 -9.75 16.20 -12.18
CA THR A 169 -8.43 16.17 -11.53
C THR A 169 -8.48 15.52 -10.14
N GLU A 170 -9.58 15.71 -9.45
CA GLU A 170 -9.88 15.25 -8.10
C GLU A 170 -10.01 13.73 -8.01
N MET A 171 -10.26 13.05 -9.13
CA MET A 171 -10.49 11.59 -9.21
C MET A 171 -9.39 10.86 -9.98
N THR A 172 -8.33 11.58 -10.38
CA THR A 172 -7.26 11.01 -11.21
C THR A 172 -6.44 9.96 -10.47
N ASP A 173 -6.17 10.22 -9.19
CA ASP A 173 -5.49 9.30 -8.29
C ASP A 173 -6.23 7.96 -8.15
N VAL A 174 -7.55 8.00 -7.98
CA VAL A 174 -8.38 6.80 -7.76
C VAL A 174 -8.34 5.87 -8.98
N LEU A 175 -8.46 6.43 -10.19
CA LEU A 175 -8.37 5.64 -11.41
C LEU A 175 -6.94 5.15 -11.68
N GLN A 176 -5.93 5.97 -11.40
CA GLN A 176 -4.53 5.56 -11.56
C GLN A 176 -4.14 4.44 -10.60
N GLU A 177 -4.58 4.50 -9.34
CA GLU A 177 -4.36 3.42 -8.36
C GLU A 177 -5.00 2.10 -8.86
N PHE A 178 -6.17 2.19 -9.49
CA PHE A 178 -6.80 1.01 -10.06
C PHE A 178 -6.07 0.47 -11.29
N LEU A 179 -5.31 1.28 -12.04
CA LEU A 179 -4.61 0.90 -13.28
C LEU A 179 -3.13 0.50 -13.07
N GLY A 180 -2.46 1.04 -12.06
CA GLY A 180 -1.09 0.66 -11.65
C GLY A 180 -1.01 -0.64 -10.86
#